data_AF-A0A8H7ZDB1-F1
#
_entry.id   AF-A0A8H7ZDB1-F1
#
_cell.length_a   1.000
_cell.length_b   1.000
_cell.length_c   1.000
_cell.angle_alpha   90.00
_cell.angle_beta   90.00
_cell.angle_gamma   90.00
#
_symmetry.space_group_name_H-M   'P 1'
#
loop_
_entity.id
_entity.type
_entity.pdbx_description
1 polymer ?
#
loop_
_entity_poly.entity_id
_entity_poly.type
_entity_poly.pdbx_seq_one_letter_code
_entity_poly.pdbx_strand_id
1 'polypeptide(L)'
;MPKPVPPHLNQLRFKTNLKMAISKLKFTQEKKVALTKQQRRQLAELLKAGKESSAKIRVENIIRDDIYIELLEYLELYCELLLARLNMILDRPTCDSSLLEAVCSLIYSAQSTDLKELCSIRDILIYKYGTEFGKEALENKEGIVPDKIVRRCGIEPPSEDLVNMYLVEIALAYSVPYSGLEHFKDENDGEGEGGDEDDEGGTKEAVPKEKEQSLAELAEKPSVVASKPQKKSTAKQKDDFDALAARFAALKNTPK
;
A
#
# COMPACT_ATOMS: atom_id res chain seq x y z
N MET A 1 34.40 35.05 3.09
CA MET A 1 34.84 33.88 2.28
C MET A 1 33.97 33.83 1.03
N PRO A 2 34.51 33.51 -0.16
CA PRO A 2 33.67 33.27 -1.33
C PRO A 2 32.76 32.08 -1.05
N LYS A 3 31.46 32.21 -1.32
CA LYS A 3 30.52 31.08 -1.22
C LYS A 3 30.98 30.01 -2.23
N PRO A 4 31.01 28.72 -1.87
CA PRO A 4 31.39 27.68 -2.81
C PRO A 4 30.44 27.75 -4.02
N VAL A 5 31.02 27.86 -5.22
CA VAL A 5 30.23 27.81 -6.46
C VAL A 5 29.58 26.43 -6.50
N PRO A 6 28.25 26.32 -6.53
CA PRO A 6 27.60 25.02 -6.56
C PRO A 6 28.05 24.31 -7.84
N PRO A 7 28.50 23.05 -7.76
CA PRO A 7 29.03 22.38 -8.94
C PRO A 7 27.94 22.24 -10.01
N HIS A 8 28.33 22.39 -11.28
CA HIS A 8 27.42 22.33 -12.41
C HIS A 8 26.77 20.95 -12.51
N LEU A 9 25.54 20.83 -12.02
CA LEU A 9 24.77 19.61 -12.13
C LEU A 9 24.43 19.33 -13.60
N ASN A 10 24.82 18.15 -14.09
CA ASN A 10 24.42 17.71 -15.42
C ASN A 10 22.90 17.45 -15.45
N GLN A 11 22.15 18.46 -15.90
CA GLN A 11 20.69 18.46 -16.00
C GLN A 11 20.15 17.23 -16.72
N LEU A 12 20.76 16.84 -17.85
CA LEU A 12 20.32 15.69 -18.63
C LEU A 12 20.49 14.39 -17.84
N ARG A 13 21.64 14.22 -17.17
CA ARG A 13 21.90 13.06 -16.30
C ARG A 13 20.90 13.00 -15.15
N PHE A 14 20.65 14.10 -14.44
CA PHE A 14 19.73 14.11 -13.30
C PHE A 14 18.27 13.84 -13.73
N LYS A 15 17.80 14.52 -14.79
CA LYS A 15 16.46 14.32 -15.37
C LYS A 15 16.24 12.88 -15.83
N THR A 16 17.24 12.25 -16.44
CA THR A 16 17.18 10.85 -16.86
C THR A 16 17.15 9.90 -15.66
N ASN A 17 17.97 10.14 -14.62
CA ASN A 17 17.94 9.31 -13.40
C ASN A 17 16.58 9.38 -12.69
N LEU A 18 15.98 10.57 -12.55
CA LEU A 18 14.63 10.73 -12.00
C LEU A 18 13.58 9.93 -12.80
N LYS A 19 13.59 10.06 -14.14
CA LYS A 19 12.67 9.30 -15.00
C LYS A 19 12.85 7.78 -14.90
N MET A 20 14.10 7.30 -14.82
CA MET A 20 14.40 5.89 -14.63
C MET A 20 13.94 5.40 -13.25
N ALA A 21 14.18 6.18 -12.20
CA ALA A 21 13.71 5.87 -10.84
C ALA A 21 12.18 5.74 -10.79
N ILE A 22 11.42 6.70 -11.33
CA ILE A 22 9.95 6.64 -11.37
C ILE A 22 9.46 5.37 -12.10
N SER A 23 9.99 5.07 -13.28
CA SER A 23 9.64 3.87 -14.04
C SER A 23 9.98 2.57 -13.27
N LYS A 24 11.11 2.58 -12.56
CA LYS A 24 11.58 1.44 -11.78
C LYS A 24 10.79 1.23 -10.49
N LEU A 25 10.37 2.32 -9.83
CA LEU A 25 9.53 2.33 -8.64
C LEU A 25 8.18 1.70 -8.97
N LYS A 26 7.46 2.23 -9.98
CA LYS A 26 6.18 1.69 -10.49
C LYS A 26 6.26 0.19 -10.77
N PHE A 27 7.23 -0.24 -11.57
CA PHE A 27 7.43 -1.67 -11.87
C PHE A 27 7.73 -2.53 -10.63
N THR A 28 8.46 -1.98 -9.65
CA THR A 28 8.82 -2.71 -8.42
C THR A 28 7.64 -2.84 -7.48
N GLN A 29 6.82 -1.79 -7.34
CA GLN A 29 5.55 -1.81 -6.62
C GLN A 29 4.60 -2.85 -7.24
N GLU A 30 4.31 -2.76 -8.54
CA GLU A 30 3.43 -3.71 -9.26
C GLU A 30 3.88 -5.17 -9.06
N LYS A 31 5.18 -5.43 -9.21
CA LYS A 31 5.78 -6.76 -9.00
C LYS A 31 5.61 -7.24 -7.55
N LYS A 32 5.85 -6.37 -6.57
CA LYS A 32 5.72 -6.71 -5.14
C LYS A 32 4.26 -6.96 -4.78
N VAL A 33 3.32 -6.09 -5.16
CA VAL A 33 1.88 -6.26 -4.96
C VAL A 33 1.38 -7.61 -5.52
N ALA A 34 1.82 -7.99 -6.73
CA ALA A 34 1.49 -9.27 -7.32
C ALA A 34 2.04 -10.47 -6.52
N LEU A 35 3.29 -10.37 -6.03
CA LEU A 35 3.91 -11.39 -5.19
C LEU A 35 3.22 -11.52 -3.83
N THR A 36 2.94 -10.40 -3.16
CA THR A 36 2.25 -10.39 -1.86
C THR A 36 0.83 -10.95 -1.98
N LYS A 37 0.13 -10.68 -3.08
CA LYS A 37 -1.17 -11.32 -3.40
C LYS A 37 -1.06 -12.84 -3.53
N GLN A 38 0.04 -13.36 -4.07
CA GLN A 38 0.32 -14.81 -4.11
C GLN A 38 0.69 -15.36 -2.72
N GLN A 39 1.51 -14.66 -1.94
CA GLN A 39 1.90 -15.05 -0.58
C GLN A 39 0.66 -15.14 0.34
N ARG A 40 -0.27 -14.18 0.30
CA ARG A 40 -1.53 -14.23 1.08
C ARG A 40 -2.37 -15.49 0.77
N ARG A 41 -2.42 -15.92 -0.50
CA ARG A 41 -3.09 -17.17 -0.90
C ARG A 41 -2.39 -18.41 -0.33
N GLN A 42 -1.06 -18.46 -0.42
CA GLN A 42 -0.27 -19.55 0.15
C GLN A 42 -0.40 -19.62 1.68
N LEU A 43 -0.55 -18.47 2.33
CA LEU A 43 -0.78 -18.37 3.77
C LEU A 43 -2.16 -18.92 4.17
N ALA A 44 -3.21 -18.62 3.40
CA ALA A 44 -4.55 -19.19 3.64
C ALA A 44 -4.56 -20.72 3.54
N GLU A 45 -3.85 -21.32 2.57
CA GLU A 45 -3.70 -22.78 2.48
C GLU A 45 -2.89 -23.38 3.66
N LEU A 46 -1.95 -22.63 4.25
CA LEU A 46 -1.23 -23.05 5.46
C LEU A 46 -2.12 -23.01 6.72
N LEU A 47 -2.97 -21.98 6.85
CA LEU A 47 -3.97 -21.89 7.92
C LEU A 47 -4.98 -23.03 7.83
N LYS A 48 -5.52 -23.29 6.64
CA LYS A 48 -6.41 -24.42 6.35
C LYS A 48 -5.78 -25.80 6.64
N ALA A 49 -4.45 -25.90 6.58
CA ALA A 49 -3.71 -27.10 6.96
C ALA A 49 -3.36 -27.17 8.47
N GLY A 50 -3.86 -26.26 9.30
CA GLY A 50 -3.62 -26.20 10.75
C GLY A 50 -2.20 -25.77 11.14
N LYS A 51 -1.41 -25.19 10.22
CA LYS A 51 0.02 -24.89 10.44
C LYS A 51 0.24 -23.46 10.96
N GLU A 52 -0.48 -23.09 12.01
CA GLU A 52 -0.58 -21.70 12.49
C GLU A 52 0.76 -21.08 12.91
N SER A 53 1.62 -21.81 13.61
CA SER A 53 2.98 -21.34 13.95
C SER A 53 3.82 -21.02 12.71
N SER A 54 3.64 -21.80 11.64
CA SER A 54 4.27 -21.59 10.34
C SER A 54 3.61 -20.47 9.52
N ALA A 55 2.37 -20.11 9.86
CA ALA A 55 1.66 -18.96 9.30
C ALA A 55 2.12 -17.65 9.97
N LYS A 56 2.25 -17.62 11.30
CA LYS A 56 2.73 -16.46 12.07
C LYS A 56 4.07 -15.93 11.54
N ILE A 57 5.07 -16.80 11.39
CA ILE A 57 6.39 -16.42 10.84
C ILE A 57 6.30 -15.95 9.38
N ARG A 58 5.37 -16.48 8.57
CA ARG A 58 5.24 -16.09 7.15
C ARG A 58 4.49 -14.78 6.96
N VAL A 59 3.57 -14.43 7.84
CA VAL A 59 2.81 -13.17 7.71
C VAL A 59 3.68 -11.95 8.01
N GLU A 60 4.69 -12.06 8.87
CA GLU A 60 5.71 -11.02 9.09
C GLU A 60 6.40 -10.59 7.79
N ASN A 61 6.62 -11.52 6.86
CA ASN A 61 7.19 -11.19 5.54
C ASN A 61 6.20 -10.41 4.67
N ILE A 62 4.91 -10.77 4.73
CA ILE A 62 3.83 -10.09 4.00
C ILE A 62 3.66 -8.66 4.53
N ILE A 63 3.69 -8.47 5.86
CA ILE A 63 3.62 -7.16 6.52
C ILE A 63 4.82 -6.30 6.11
N ARG A 64 6.04 -6.85 6.10
CA ARG A 64 7.24 -6.12 5.66
C ARG A 64 7.21 -5.77 4.17
N ASP A 65 6.78 -6.68 3.30
CA ASP A 65 6.62 -6.41 1.86
C ASP A 65 5.56 -5.31 1.62
N ASP A 66 4.45 -5.32 2.37
CA ASP A 66 3.40 -4.29 2.34
C ASP A 66 3.90 -2.90 2.81
N ILE A 67 4.64 -2.85 3.92
CA ILE A 67 5.25 -1.61 4.46
C ILE A 67 6.29 -1.05 3.46
N TYR A 68 7.03 -1.93 2.79
CA TYR A 68 8.00 -1.55 1.77
C TYR A 68 7.33 -1.03 0.49
N ILE A 69 6.19 -1.61 0.05
CA ILE A 69 5.42 -1.07 -1.09
C ILE A 69 5.02 0.38 -0.82
N GLU A 70 4.47 0.69 0.36
CA GLU A 70 4.10 2.06 0.74
C GLU A 70 5.30 3.01 0.73
N LEU A 71 6.48 2.56 1.18
CA LEU A 71 7.71 3.34 1.07
C LEU A 71 8.06 3.68 -0.38
N LEU A 72 7.93 2.71 -1.31
CA LEU A 72 8.18 2.95 -2.73
C LEU A 72 7.17 3.94 -3.34
N GLU A 73 5.93 4.00 -2.87
CA GLU A 73 4.91 4.97 -3.30
C GLU A 73 5.27 6.40 -2.86
N TYR A 74 5.72 6.61 -1.60
CA TYR A 74 6.24 7.90 -1.15
C TYR A 74 7.46 8.36 -1.97
N LEU A 75 8.41 7.45 -2.24
CA LEU A 75 9.62 7.77 -2.99
C LEU A 75 9.34 8.08 -4.47
N GLU A 76 8.31 7.47 -5.04
CA GLU A 76 7.82 7.82 -6.38
C GLU A 76 7.29 9.24 -6.43
N LEU A 77 6.36 9.59 -5.51
CA LEU A 77 5.78 10.93 -5.42
C LEU A 77 6.86 12.01 -5.28
N TYR A 78 7.91 11.75 -4.48
CA TYR A 78 9.04 12.67 -4.36
C TYR A 78 9.91 12.74 -5.61
N CYS A 79 10.16 11.63 -6.31
CA CYS A 79 10.84 11.67 -7.60
C CYS A 79 10.04 12.46 -8.65
N GLU A 80 8.71 12.34 -8.67
CA GLU A 80 7.84 13.12 -9.54
C GLU A 80 7.85 14.62 -9.18
N LEU A 81 7.83 14.96 -7.88
CA LEU A 81 7.96 16.34 -7.40
C LEU A 81 9.30 16.98 -7.79
N LEU A 82 10.43 16.28 -7.60
CA LEU A 82 11.74 16.78 -8.02
C LEU A 82 11.84 16.93 -9.55
N LEU A 83 11.21 16.04 -10.32
CA LEU A 83 11.15 16.12 -11.77
C LEU A 83 10.29 17.30 -12.26
N ALA A 84 9.17 17.58 -11.60
CA ALA A 84 8.30 18.70 -11.90
C ALA A 84 8.95 20.06 -11.59
N ARG A 85 9.75 20.14 -10.52
CA ARG A 85 10.45 21.36 -10.07
C ARG A 85 11.95 21.37 -10.40
N LEU A 86 12.38 20.60 -11.41
CA LEU A 86 13.78 20.39 -11.78
C LEU A 86 14.60 21.69 -11.88
N ASN A 87 14.04 22.75 -12.49
CA ASN A 87 14.73 24.02 -12.69
C ASN A 87 15.09 24.70 -11.35
N MET A 88 14.25 24.59 -10.32
CA MET A 88 14.55 25.14 -8.99
C MET A 88 15.79 24.50 -8.37
N ILE A 89 16.02 23.20 -8.62
CA ILE A 89 17.19 22.43 -8.14
C ILE A 89 18.44 22.81 -8.95
N LEU A 90 18.29 23.17 -10.22
CA LEU A 90 19.41 23.57 -11.09
C LEU A 90 19.87 25.00 -10.76
N ASP A 91 18.94 25.95 -10.78
CA ASP A 91 19.23 27.39 -10.74
C ASP A 91 19.63 27.87 -9.34
N ARG A 92 19.11 27.25 -8.27
CA ARG A 92 19.39 27.68 -6.89
C ARG A 92 20.62 26.96 -6.31
N PRO A 93 21.48 27.64 -5.53
CA PRO A 93 22.61 27.00 -4.85
C PRO A 93 22.17 26.18 -3.62
N THR A 94 21.09 26.58 -2.97
CA THR A 94 20.55 25.99 -1.74
C THR A 94 19.24 25.26 -2.02
N CYS A 95 18.93 24.23 -1.21
CA CYS A 95 17.64 23.57 -1.28
C CYS A 95 16.52 24.55 -0.89
N ASP A 96 15.38 24.47 -1.59
CA ASP A 96 14.20 25.27 -1.27
C ASP A 96 13.34 24.55 -0.22
N SER A 97 12.76 25.28 0.74
CA SER A 97 11.87 24.72 1.77
C SER A 97 10.77 23.81 1.20
N SER A 98 10.23 24.12 0.02
CA SER A 98 9.17 23.35 -0.65
C SER A 98 9.65 22.06 -1.35
N LEU A 99 10.96 21.79 -1.32
CA LEU A 99 11.62 20.59 -1.83
C LEU A 99 12.44 19.85 -0.76
N LEU A 100 12.70 20.51 0.38
CA LEU A 100 13.59 20.03 1.43
C LEU A 100 13.16 18.65 1.96
N GLU A 101 11.88 18.48 2.27
CA GLU A 101 11.28 17.21 2.71
C GLU A 101 11.55 16.07 1.71
N ALA A 102 11.27 16.30 0.43
CA ALA A 102 11.45 15.31 -0.64
C ALA A 102 12.93 14.98 -0.89
N VAL A 103 13.80 15.99 -0.87
CA VAL A 103 15.26 15.83 -1.05
C VAL A 103 15.86 15.03 0.12
N CYS A 104 15.56 15.42 1.36
CA CYS A 104 16.08 14.73 2.54
C CYS A 104 15.53 13.30 2.63
N SER A 105 14.24 13.08 2.35
CA SER A 105 13.65 11.75 2.34
C SER A 105 14.26 10.83 1.27
N LEU A 106 14.50 11.33 0.06
CA LEU A 106 15.17 10.54 -0.99
C LEU A 106 16.63 10.22 -0.64
N ILE A 107 17.35 11.12 0.04
CA ILE A 107 18.71 10.85 0.54
C ILE A 107 18.68 9.79 1.64
N TYR A 108 17.79 9.95 2.63
CA TYR A 108 17.65 9.08 3.79
C TYR A 108 17.24 7.65 3.40
N SER A 109 16.19 7.50 2.59
CA SER A 109 15.63 6.20 2.23
C SER A 109 16.47 5.41 1.21
N ALA A 110 17.37 6.06 0.47
CA ALA A 110 18.17 5.39 -0.57
C ALA A 110 19.00 4.20 -0.04
N GLN A 111 19.40 4.21 1.24
CA GLN A 111 20.10 3.09 1.88
C GLN A 111 19.19 1.90 2.23
N SER A 112 17.89 2.14 2.41
CA SER A 112 16.88 1.12 2.75
C SER A 112 16.22 0.51 1.50
N THR A 113 16.60 0.93 0.28
CA THR A 113 16.01 0.47 -0.98
C THR A 113 17.03 -0.20 -1.89
N ASP A 114 16.64 -1.30 -2.55
CA ASP A 114 17.47 -2.02 -3.54
C ASP A 114 17.62 -1.30 -4.90
N LEU A 115 17.26 -0.02 -5.00
CA LEU A 115 17.15 0.72 -6.26
C LEU A 115 18.40 1.57 -6.54
N LYS A 116 19.22 1.13 -7.49
CA LYS A 116 20.47 1.81 -7.91
C LYS A 116 20.24 3.22 -8.43
N GLU A 117 19.07 3.48 -9.02
CA GLU A 117 18.63 4.78 -9.47
C GLU A 117 18.44 5.77 -8.30
N LEU A 118 17.91 5.31 -7.15
CA LEU A 118 17.79 6.13 -5.94
C LEU A 118 19.16 6.43 -5.32
N CYS A 119 20.08 5.46 -5.26
CA CYS A 119 21.47 5.72 -4.87
C CYS A 119 22.12 6.77 -5.78
N SER A 120 21.89 6.69 -7.09
CA SER A 120 22.41 7.67 -8.06
C SER A 120 21.80 9.06 -7.88
N ILE A 121 20.52 9.15 -7.51
CA ILE A 121 19.84 10.41 -7.17
C ILE A 121 20.40 10.99 -5.88
N ARG A 122 20.57 10.19 -4.82
CA ARG A 122 21.22 10.60 -3.56
C ARG A 122 22.60 11.21 -3.85
N ASP A 123 23.47 10.49 -4.56
CA ASP A 123 24.84 10.94 -4.82
C ASP A 123 24.86 12.28 -5.61
N ILE A 124 23.91 12.45 -6.54
CA ILE A 124 23.69 13.71 -7.26
C ILE A 124 23.23 14.84 -6.32
N LEU A 125 22.30 14.59 -5.42
CA LEU A 125 21.76 15.59 -4.48
C LEU A 125 22.83 16.02 -3.45
N ILE A 126 23.61 15.07 -2.93
CA ILE A 126 24.75 15.34 -2.04
C ILE A 126 25.83 16.15 -2.78
N TYR A 127 26.12 15.83 -4.04
CA TYR A 127 27.04 16.62 -4.86
C TYR A 127 26.54 18.06 -5.09
N LYS A 128 25.23 18.25 -5.28
CA LYS A 128 24.61 19.56 -5.51
C LYS A 128 24.58 20.45 -4.27
N TYR A 129 24.21 19.90 -3.10
CA TYR A 129 24.00 20.67 -1.87
C TYR A 129 25.15 20.60 -0.85
N GLY A 130 26.12 19.71 -1.06
CA GLY A 130 27.31 19.54 -0.23
C GLY A 130 27.27 18.29 0.66
N THR A 131 28.46 17.85 1.08
CA THR A 131 28.64 16.63 1.89
C THR A 131 28.00 16.73 3.27
N GLU A 132 28.03 17.90 3.91
CA GLU A 132 27.47 18.08 5.25
C GLU A 132 25.95 18.00 5.22
N PHE A 133 25.30 18.67 4.26
CA PHE A 133 23.86 18.51 4.00
C PHE A 133 23.48 17.03 3.76
N GLY A 134 24.33 16.31 3.01
CA GLY A 134 24.17 14.87 2.78
C GLY A 134 24.20 14.03 4.06
N LYS A 135 25.13 14.31 4.99
CA LYS A 135 25.21 13.64 6.29
C LYS A 135 24.00 13.97 7.16
N GLU A 136 23.62 15.24 7.27
CA GLU A 136 22.52 15.68 8.12
C GLU A 136 21.17 15.12 7.65
N ALA A 137 20.99 14.96 6.33
CA ALA A 137 19.85 14.26 5.75
C ALA A 137 19.88 12.73 5.99
N LEU A 138 21.05 12.08 5.95
CA LEU A 138 21.20 10.65 6.26
C LEU A 138 20.94 10.34 7.74
N GLU A 139 21.34 11.24 8.65
CA GLU A 139 21.11 11.14 10.10
C GLU A 139 19.71 11.62 10.52
N ASN A 140 18.93 12.22 9.61
CA ASN A 140 17.67 12.93 9.88
C ASN A 140 17.77 13.93 11.06
N LYS A 141 18.92 14.61 11.17
CA LYS A 141 19.32 15.39 12.35
C LYS A 141 18.37 16.55 12.69
N GLU A 142 17.74 17.15 11.67
CA GLU A 142 16.76 18.24 11.81
C GLU A 142 15.30 17.76 11.85
N GLY A 143 15.04 16.45 11.81
CA GLY A 143 13.67 15.90 11.79
C GLY A 143 12.87 16.23 10.53
N ILE A 144 13.56 16.59 9.43
CA ILE A 144 12.94 16.97 8.14
C ILE A 144 12.24 15.78 7.48
N VAL A 145 12.79 14.56 7.61
CA VAL A 145 12.21 13.36 7.00
C VAL A 145 10.97 12.96 7.82
N PRO A 146 9.77 12.86 7.22
CA PRO A 146 8.56 12.53 7.95
C PRO A 146 8.68 11.17 8.67
N ASP A 147 8.20 11.11 9.92
CA ASP A 147 8.19 9.89 10.74
C ASP A 147 7.60 8.66 10.01
N LYS A 148 6.61 8.90 9.14
CA LYS A 148 5.99 7.87 8.30
C LYS A 148 7.01 7.15 7.41
N ILE A 149 8.02 7.85 6.92
CA ILE A 149 9.10 7.30 6.07
C ILE A 149 10.19 6.71 6.95
N VAL A 150 10.59 7.39 8.02
CA VAL A 150 11.58 6.90 8.99
C VAL A 150 11.18 5.52 9.53
N ARG A 151 9.93 5.35 9.97
CA ARG A 151 9.40 4.06 10.45
C ARG A 151 9.38 2.98 9.37
N ARG A 152 9.05 3.34 8.12
CA ARG A 152 9.01 2.40 6.97
C ARG A 152 10.40 2.01 6.46
N CYS A 153 11.42 2.82 6.72
CA CYS A 153 12.83 2.50 6.47
C CYS A 153 13.48 1.65 7.58
N GLY A 154 12.82 1.51 8.74
CA GLY A 154 13.27 0.71 9.86
C GLY A 154 13.19 -0.80 9.60
N ILE A 155 13.98 -1.57 10.35
CA ILE A 155 14.08 -3.04 10.25
C ILE A 155 13.34 -3.74 11.41
N GLU A 156 12.64 -2.96 12.25
CA GLU A 156 11.93 -3.44 13.44
C GLU A 156 10.89 -4.53 13.07
N PRO A 157 10.82 -5.67 13.78
CA PRO A 157 9.76 -6.64 13.59
C PRO A 157 8.37 -6.02 13.84
N PRO A 158 7.33 -6.47 13.12
CA PRO A 158 5.95 -6.04 13.40
C PRO A 158 5.52 -6.51 14.80
N SER A 159 4.64 -5.75 15.45
CA SER A 159 4.06 -6.17 16.75
C SER A 159 3.22 -7.43 16.60
N GLU A 160 3.13 -8.21 17.68
CA GLU A 160 2.30 -9.43 17.69
C GLU A 160 0.82 -9.13 17.39
N ASP A 161 0.32 -7.98 17.83
CA ASP A 161 -1.05 -7.53 17.55
C ASP A 161 -1.27 -7.33 16.05
N LEU A 162 -0.35 -6.65 15.37
CA LEU A 162 -0.41 -6.42 13.92
C LEU A 162 -0.31 -7.74 13.15
N VAL A 163 0.52 -8.68 13.62
CA VAL A 163 0.64 -10.04 13.09
C VAL A 163 -0.67 -10.82 13.25
N ASN A 164 -1.30 -10.78 14.42
CA ASN A 164 -2.56 -11.46 14.70
C ASN A 164 -3.71 -10.87 13.85
N MET A 165 -3.83 -9.54 13.79
CA MET A 165 -4.80 -8.85 12.95
C MET A 165 -4.65 -9.23 11.48
N TYR A 166 -3.41 -9.27 10.96
CA TYR A 166 -3.13 -9.70 9.59
C TYR A 166 -3.55 -11.16 9.32
N LEU A 167 -3.37 -12.06 10.28
CA LEU A 167 -3.81 -13.45 10.17
C LEU A 167 -5.34 -13.55 10.15
N VAL A 168 -6.03 -12.78 10.99
CA VAL A 168 -7.50 -12.70 11.03
C VAL A 168 -8.06 -12.16 9.72
N GLU A 169 -7.54 -11.05 9.19
CA GLU A 169 -8.02 -10.50 7.91
C GLU A 169 -7.83 -11.47 6.73
N ILE A 170 -6.70 -12.20 6.70
CA ILE A 170 -6.45 -13.23 5.68
C ILE A 170 -7.36 -14.45 5.90
N ALA A 171 -7.60 -14.86 7.15
CA ALA A 171 -8.49 -15.97 7.46
C ALA A 171 -9.94 -15.68 7.02
N LEU A 172 -10.44 -14.47 7.31
CA LEU A 172 -11.74 -13.98 6.87
C LEU A 172 -11.83 -13.89 5.34
N ALA A 173 -10.86 -13.24 4.68
CA ALA A 173 -10.87 -12.99 3.23
C ALA A 173 -10.84 -14.28 2.39
N TYR A 174 -10.26 -15.37 2.91
CA TYR A 174 -10.24 -16.68 2.26
C TYR A 174 -11.20 -17.71 2.88
N SER A 175 -11.97 -17.32 3.90
CA SER A 175 -12.91 -18.19 4.64
C SER A 175 -12.25 -19.50 5.14
N VAL A 176 -11.06 -19.38 5.74
CA VAL A 176 -10.30 -20.51 6.31
C VAL A 176 -10.36 -20.48 7.84
N PRO A 177 -10.39 -21.65 8.51
CA PRO A 177 -10.36 -21.71 9.97
C PRO A 177 -9.01 -21.23 10.51
N TYR A 178 -9.04 -20.49 11.62
CA TYR A 178 -7.88 -19.99 12.34
C TYR A 178 -8.27 -19.76 13.81
N SER A 179 -7.48 -20.27 14.75
CA SER A 179 -7.73 -20.18 16.21
C SER A 179 -7.93 -18.75 16.71
N GLY A 180 -7.18 -17.79 16.15
CA GLY A 180 -7.28 -16.37 16.53
C GLY A 180 -8.60 -15.69 16.15
N LEU A 181 -9.48 -16.32 15.36
CA LEU A 181 -10.79 -15.73 15.01
C LEU A 181 -11.75 -15.63 16.20
N GLU A 182 -11.56 -16.42 17.26
CA GLU A 182 -12.44 -16.41 18.43
C GLU A 182 -12.17 -15.16 19.29
N HIS A 183 -10.90 -14.87 19.60
CA HIS A 183 -10.50 -13.69 20.37
C HIS A 183 -10.88 -12.33 19.75
N PHE A 184 -11.03 -12.23 18.43
CA PHE A 184 -11.41 -10.98 17.74
C PHE A 184 -12.93 -10.78 17.57
N LYS A 185 -13.76 -11.76 17.94
CA LYS A 185 -15.22 -11.56 18.00
C LYS A 185 -15.64 -10.96 19.34
N ASP A 186 -15.10 -11.50 20.43
CA ASP A 186 -15.42 -11.06 21.79
C ASP A 186 -15.11 -9.56 22.04
N GLU A 187 -14.14 -8.98 21.33
CA GLU A 187 -13.86 -7.52 21.39
C GLU A 187 -14.82 -6.64 20.57
N ASN A 188 -15.50 -7.19 19.56
CA ASN A 188 -16.43 -6.44 18.71
C ASN A 188 -17.89 -6.52 19.19
N ASP A 189 -18.21 -7.53 20.00
CA ASP A 189 -19.57 -7.77 20.53
C ASP A 189 -19.79 -7.09 21.90
N GLY A 190 -18.87 -6.21 22.33
CA GLY A 190 -18.80 -5.59 23.67
C GLY A 190 -19.56 -4.28 23.89
N GLU A 191 -20.19 -3.69 22.87
CA GLU A 191 -21.02 -2.47 22.99
C GLU A 191 -22.39 -2.66 22.31
N GLY A 192 -23.43 -3.05 23.07
CA GLY A 192 -24.76 -3.22 22.47
C GLY A 192 -25.88 -3.88 23.28
N GLU A 193 -26.03 -3.56 24.56
CA GLU A 193 -27.24 -3.71 25.41
C GLU A 193 -27.92 -5.10 25.59
N GLY A 194 -28.40 -5.34 26.81
CA GLY A 194 -29.35 -6.40 27.14
C GLY A 194 -30.60 -5.81 27.83
N GLY A 195 -31.70 -6.56 27.79
CA GLY A 195 -33.04 -6.15 28.27
C GLY A 195 -33.92 -5.65 27.10
N ASP A 196 -35.17 -6.05 26.93
CA ASP A 196 -36.03 -6.94 27.74
C ASP A 196 -36.98 -7.78 26.84
N GLU A 197 -37.78 -8.65 27.49
CA GLU A 197 -38.61 -9.72 26.92
C GLU A 197 -39.95 -9.27 26.28
N ASP A 198 -40.42 -10.08 25.31
CA ASP A 198 -41.80 -10.48 24.95
C ASP A 198 -43.04 -9.56 25.15
N ASP A 199 -43.84 -9.35 24.08
CA ASP A 199 -45.31 -9.58 24.07
C ASP A 199 -45.90 -9.71 22.62
N GLU A 200 -47.09 -10.32 22.48
CA GLU A 200 -47.77 -10.68 21.22
C GLU A 200 -48.60 -9.56 20.54
N GLY A 201 -48.92 -9.72 19.24
CA GLY A 201 -50.15 -9.11 18.67
C GLY A 201 -50.20 -8.92 17.14
N GLY A 202 -51.23 -9.46 16.48
CA GLY A 202 -51.48 -9.31 15.02
C GLY A 202 -51.65 -7.87 14.51
N THR A 203 -51.73 -7.60 13.20
CA THR A 203 -52.64 -8.25 12.24
C THR A 203 -52.21 -7.96 10.77
N LYS A 204 -52.78 -8.71 9.81
CA LYS A 204 -52.54 -8.64 8.35
C LYS A 204 -53.12 -7.35 7.72
N GLU A 205 -52.46 -6.80 6.70
CA GLU A 205 -53.11 -6.32 5.47
C GLU A 205 -52.14 -6.22 4.28
N ALA A 206 -52.66 -5.97 3.07
CA ALA A 206 -52.04 -6.47 1.82
C ALA A 206 -51.65 -5.39 0.77
N VAL A 207 -50.52 -5.65 0.07
CA VAL A 207 -50.35 -5.68 -1.41
C VAL A 207 -51.16 -4.63 -2.22
N PRO A 208 -50.51 -3.74 -3.00
CA PRO A 208 -50.01 -4.20 -4.30
C PRO A 208 -48.66 -3.67 -4.82
N LYS A 209 -48.12 -4.47 -5.75
CA LYS A 209 -47.02 -4.12 -6.67
C LYS A 209 -47.60 -3.44 -7.91
N GLU A 210 -46.87 -2.48 -8.46
CA GLU A 210 -46.99 -2.13 -9.88
C GLU A 210 -45.69 -2.43 -10.61
N LYS A 211 -45.83 -2.82 -11.88
CA LYS A 211 -44.77 -2.99 -12.87
C LYS A 211 -45.20 -2.19 -14.09
N GLU A 212 -44.32 -1.36 -14.62
CA GLU A 212 -44.39 -0.97 -16.03
C GLU A 212 -43.24 -1.61 -16.82
N GLN A 213 -43.56 -1.97 -18.06
CA GLN A 213 -42.65 -2.54 -19.05
C GLN A 213 -42.64 -1.63 -20.28
N SER A 214 -41.55 -1.66 -21.06
CA SER A 214 -41.51 -1.62 -22.55
C SER A 214 -40.08 -1.25 -23.01
N LEU A 215 -39.60 -1.52 -24.24
CA LEU A 215 -40.19 -2.12 -25.45
C LEU A 215 -39.31 -3.26 -26.03
N ALA A 216 -39.98 -4.23 -26.67
CA ALA A 216 -39.74 -4.95 -27.94
C ALA A 216 -38.28 -5.27 -28.41
N GLU A 217 -37.88 -6.50 -28.77
CA GLU A 217 -38.47 -7.53 -29.67
C GLU A 217 -38.33 -7.12 -31.17
N LEU A 218 -37.70 -7.87 -32.09
CA LEU A 218 -37.88 -9.26 -32.59
C LEU A 218 -36.49 -9.91 -32.96
N ALA A 219 -36.27 -11.13 -33.50
CA ALA A 219 -37.10 -12.26 -33.99
C ALA A 219 -36.35 -13.64 -33.83
N GLU A 220 -37.11 -14.73 -33.97
CA GLU A 220 -36.82 -16.07 -34.57
C GLU A 220 -35.59 -16.96 -34.21
N LYS A 221 -35.83 -18.28 -34.35
CA LYS A 221 -34.97 -19.48 -34.16
C LYS A 221 -35.20 -20.40 -35.38
N PRO A 222 -34.32 -21.36 -35.81
CA PRO A 222 -33.71 -22.38 -34.92
C PRO A 222 -32.34 -23.02 -35.32
N SER A 223 -31.77 -23.82 -34.39
CA SER A 223 -30.63 -24.76 -34.57
C SER A 223 -29.25 -24.09 -34.85
N VAL A 224 -28.06 -24.60 -34.51
CA VAL A 224 -27.55 -25.95 -34.17
C VAL A 224 -26.42 -25.87 -33.10
N VAL A 225 -25.87 -27.02 -32.67
CA VAL A 225 -24.85 -27.24 -31.61
C VAL A 225 -23.50 -26.50 -31.75
N ALA A 226 -23.00 -25.86 -30.69
CA ALA A 226 -21.57 -25.65 -30.37
C ALA A 226 -21.34 -25.17 -28.90
N SER A 227 -20.13 -25.37 -28.34
CA SER A 227 -19.82 -25.20 -26.89
C SER A 227 -18.85 -24.05 -26.54
N LYS A 228 -18.82 -23.64 -25.25
CA LYS A 228 -17.93 -22.66 -24.53
C LYS A 228 -18.42 -21.19 -24.50
N PRO A 229 -17.89 -20.32 -23.59
CA PRO A 229 -17.76 -20.49 -22.13
C PRO A 229 -18.30 -19.25 -21.34
N GLN A 230 -18.73 -19.43 -20.09
CA GLN A 230 -19.30 -18.32 -19.29
C GLN A 230 -18.23 -17.37 -18.69
N LYS A 231 -18.33 -16.07 -19.02
CA LYS A 231 -17.68 -14.96 -18.30
C LYS A 231 -18.60 -14.46 -17.18
N LYS A 232 -18.21 -14.61 -15.90
CA LYS A 232 -18.74 -13.85 -14.74
C LYS A 232 -17.90 -14.13 -13.48
N SER A 233 -16.85 -13.34 -13.23
CA SER A 233 -16.07 -13.43 -11.97
C SER A 233 -15.15 -12.24 -11.65
N THR A 234 -14.74 -11.44 -12.63
CA THR A 234 -13.64 -10.47 -12.48
C THR A 234 -13.98 -9.16 -11.75
N ALA A 235 -15.25 -8.72 -11.74
CA ALA A 235 -15.62 -7.46 -11.08
C ALA A 235 -15.62 -7.59 -9.55
N LYS A 236 -16.41 -8.54 -9.00
CA LYS A 236 -16.57 -8.73 -7.56
C LYS A 236 -15.25 -9.02 -6.83
N GLN A 237 -14.36 -9.82 -7.44
CA GLN A 237 -13.01 -10.09 -6.92
C GLN A 237 -12.06 -8.88 -6.90
N LYS A 238 -12.40 -7.78 -7.60
CA LYS A 238 -11.65 -6.53 -7.54
C LYS A 238 -12.16 -5.68 -6.38
N ASP A 239 -13.47 -5.51 -6.28
CA ASP A 239 -14.10 -4.70 -5.24
C ASP A 239 -13.76 -5.25 -3.82
N ASP A 240 -13.83 -6.57 -3.64
CA ASP A 240 -13.43 -7.24 -2.39
C ASP A 240 -11.92 -7.06 -2.07
N PHE A 241 -11.06 -6.90 -3.09
CA PHE A 241 -9.61 -6.73 -2.93
C PHE A 241 -9.23 -5.29 -2.60
N ASP A 242 -9.87 -4.31 -3.25
CA ASP A 242 -9.65 -2.90 -3.01
C ASP A 242 -10.18 -2.51 -1.61
N ALA A 243 -11.29 -3.12 -1.16
CA ALA A 243 -11.79 -3.00 0.22
C ALA A 243 -10.83 -3.60 1.26
N LEU A 244 -10.20 -4.74 0.97
CA LEU A 244 -9.21 -5.37 1.85
C LEU A 244 -7.92 -4.54 1.95
N ALA A 245 -7.45 -3.97 0.84
CA ALA A 245 -6.30 -3.07 0.84
C ALA A 245 -6.54 -1.81 1.69
N ALA A 246 -7.74 -1.25 1.67
CA ALA A 246 -8.13 -0.12 2.50
C ALA A 246 -8.11 -0.44 4.01
N ARG A 247 -8.50 -1.66 4.41
CA ARG A 247 -8.46 -2.11 5.82
C ARG A 247 -7.02 -2.26 6.31
N PHE A 248 -6.16 -2.96 5.56
CA PHE A 248 -4.73 -3.04 5.86
C PHE A 248 -4.05 -1.66 5.97
N ALA A 249 -4.46 -0.68 5.16
CA ALA A 249 -3.95 0.68 5.24
C ALA A 249 -4.41 1.43 6.51
N ALA A 250 -5.58 1.12 7.06
CA ALA A 250 -6.05 1.70 8.32
C ALA A 250 -5.23 1.18 9.51
N LEU A 251 -5.01 -0.13 9.59
CA LEU A 251 -4.27 -0.77 10.70
C LEU A 251 -2.82 -0.29 10.84
N LYS A 252 -2.13 0.02 9.74
CA LYS A 252 -0.73 0.50 9.80
C LYS A 252 -0.59 1.95 10.27
N ASN A 253 -1.69 2.69 10.36
CA ASN A 253 -1.69 4.12 10.69
C ASN A 253 -2.29 4.42 12.08
N THR A 254 -2.72 3.41 12.84
CA THR A 254 -3.11 3.60 14.24
C THR A 254 -1.90 3.99 15.09
N PRO A 255 -1.92 5.13 15.80
CA PRO A 255 -0.88 5.46 16.77
C PRO A 255 -0.95 4.51 17.96
N LYS A 256 0.22 4.18 18.52
CA LYS A 256 0.35 3.70 19.91
C LYS A 256 0.09 4.84 20.88
#